data_AF-A0A1Y2HYH1-F1
#
_entry.id   AF-A0A1Y2HYH1-F1
#
_cell.length_a   1.000
_cell.length_b   1.000
_cell.length_c   1.000
_cell.angle_alpha   90.00
_cell.angle_beta   90.00
_cell.angle_gamma   90.00
#
_symmetry.space_group_name_H-M   'P 1'
#
loop_
_entity.id
_entity.type
_entity.pdbx_description
1 polymer ?
#
loop_
_entity_poly.entity_id
_entity_poly.type
_entity_poly.pdbx_seq_one_letter_code
_entity_poly.pdbx_strand_id
1 'polypeptide(L)'
;MAARNAAVEAATALYQQLPRLDRILTPRETTLVCNVATKVASLAANPPSHPVNLYTVERNQTTGNWRKPRYSARQQAVLRKAQLLSQSHGAGVLPLGNLPGPATEHKPLRTKLPKLPKDQRAKAEREAKIQERLAAMDKTMEEWRRQKAIDKAKLKSDLPF
;
A
#
# COMPACT_ATOMS: atom_id res chain seq x y z
N MET A 1 -29.64 32.51 -12.49
CA MET A 1 -28.69 33.29 -13.32
C MET A 1 -27.47 33.73 -12.51
N ALA A 2 -27.64 34.48 -11.41
CA ALA A 2 -26.54 35.05 -10.62
C ALA A 2 -25.46 34.05 -10.14
N ALA A 3 -25.85 32.90 -9.56
CA ALA A 3 -24.90 31.90 -9.06
C ALA A 3 -24.03 31.25 -10.15
N ARG A 4 -24.55 31.16 -11.38
CA ARG A 4 -23.81 30.60 -12.53
C ARG A 4 -22.77 31.61 -13.01
N ASN A 5 -23.12 32.90 -13.03
CA ASN A 5 -22.20 33.97 -13.42
C ASN A 5 -21.06 34.13 -12.41
N ALA A 6 -21.35 34.09 -11.10
CA ALA A 6 -20.33 34.12 -10.06
C ALA A 6 -19.35 32.93 -10.12
N ALA A 7 -19.85 31.73 -10.44
CA ALA A 7 -18.99 30.55 -10.62
C ALA A 7 -18.09 30.67 -11.86
N VAL A 8 -18.61 31.24 -12.95
CA VAL A 8 -17.84 31.51 -14.17
C VAL A 8 -16.78 32.58 -13.93
N GLU A 9 -17.13 33.67 -13.23
CA GLU A 9 -16.19 34.74 -12.86
C GLU A 9 -15.06 34.23 -11.97
N ALA A 10 -15.38 33.40 -10.97
CA ALA A 10 -14.39 32.72 -10.15
C ALA A 10 -13.49 31.77 -10.97
N ALA A 11 -14.05 31.05 -11.95
CA ALA A 11 -13.28 30.20 -12.85
C ALA A 11 -12.32 31.01 -13.73
N THR A 12 -12.78 32.14 -14.28
CA THR A 12 -11.96 33.03 -15.09
C THR A 12 -10.88 33.74 -14.28
N ALA A 13 -11.17 34.16 -13.04
CA ALA A 13 -10.17 34.75 -12.15
C ALA A 13 -9.07 33.73 -11.78
N LEU A 14 -9.46 32.46 -11.59
CA LEU A 14 -8.48 31.38 -11.40
C LEU A 14 -7.68 31.11 -12.66
N TYR A 15 -8.33 31.10 -13.82
CA TYR A 15 -7.64 30.93 -15.11
C TYR A 15 -6.62 32.06 -15.37
N GLN A 16 -6.91 33.28 -14.91
CA GLN A 16 -5.98 34.42 -14.94
C GLN A 16 -4.84 34.30 -13.92
N GLN A 17 -5.02 33.56 -12.83
CA GLN A 17 -3.98 33.22 -11.85
C GLN A 17 -3.19 31.94 -12.22
N LEU A 18 -3.70 31.15 -13.17
CA LEU A 18 -3.11 29.91 -13.68
C LEU A 18 -2.03 30.03 -14.79
N PRO A 19 -1.67 31.19 -15.40
CA PRO A 19 -0.73 31.21 -16.53
C PRO A 19 0.71 30.85 -16.17
N ARG A 20 0.99 30.48 -14.90
CA ARG A 20 2.26 29.91 -14.45
C ARG A 20 2.22 28.40 -14.19
N LEU A 21 1.04 27.78 -14.23
CA LEU A 21 0.83 26.35 -13.91
C LEU A 21 0.72 25.45 -15.15
N ASP A 22 0.45 26.02 -16.33
CA ASP A 22 0.37 25.27 -17.61
C ASP A 22 1.69 24.62 -18.03
N ARG A 23 2.82 25.04 -17.44
CA ARG A 23 4.13 24.43 -17.68
C ARG A 23 4.34 23.11 -16.92
N ILE A 24 3.56 22.85 -15.87
CA ILE A 24 3.77 21.74 -14.92
C ILE A 24 2.55 20.83 -14.81
N LEU A 25 1.35 21.38 -15.00
CA LEU A 25 0.10 20.62 -15.05
C LEU A 25 -0.25 20.31 -16.49
N THR A 26 -0.74 19.09 -16.73
CA THR A 26 -1.27 18.75 -18.05
C THR A 26 -2.61 19.46 -18.30
N PRO A 27 -3.06 19.65 -19.56
CA PRO A 27 -4.37 20.25 -19.85
C PRO A 27 -5.55 19.52 -19.18
N ARG A 28 -5.42 18.21 -18.97
CA ARG A 28 -6.41 17.42 -18.24
C ARG A 28 -6.41 17.69 -16.74
N GLU A 29 -5.27 18.05 -16.17
CA GLU A 29 -5.13 18.41 -14.77
C GLU A 29 -5.62 19.84 -14.52
N THR A 30 -5.37 20.77 -15.45
CA THR A 30 -5.86 22.15 -15.33
C THR A 30 -7.38 22.22 -15.42
N THR A 31 -7.99 21.51 -16.37
CA THR A 31 -9.46 21.38 -16.45
C THR A 31 -10.07 20.78 -15.18
N LEU A 32 -9.43 19.78 -14.58
CA LEU A 32 -9.86 19.23 -13.29
C LEU A 32 -9.85 20.30 -12.18
N VAL A 33 -8.78 21.08 -12.06
CA VAL A 33 -8.67 22.16 -11.06
C VAL A 33 -9.78 23.18 -11.24
N CYS A 34 -10.04 23.63 -12.47
CA CYS A 34 -11.12 24.58 -12.78
C CYS A 34 -12.51 24.01 -12.43
N ASN A 35 -12.77 22.74 -12.79
CA ASN A 35 -14.03 22.07 -12.49
C ASN A 35 -14.26 21.89 -10.98
N VAL A 36 -13.20 21.63 -10.22
CA VAL A 36 -13.30 21.52 -8.77
C VAL A 36 -13.55 22.88 -8.13
N ALA A 37 -12.81 23.90 -8.54
CA ALA A 37 -12.97 25.25 -7.99
C ALA A 37 -14.37 25.83 -8.25
N THR A 38 -14.89 25.66 -9.48
CA THR A 38 -16.28 26.03 -9.82
C THR A 38 -17.29 25.26 -8.97
N LYS A 39 -17.07 23.96 -8.74
CA LYS A 39 -17.95 23.15 -7.90
C LYS A 39 -17.93 23.63 -6.45
N VAL A 40 -16.75 23.92 -5.89
CA VAL A 40 -16.60 24.45 -4.53
C VAL A 40 -17.29 25.80 -4.40
N ALA A 41 -17.07 26.72 -5.36
CA ALA A 41 -17.75 28.01 -5.39
C ALA A 41 -19.29 27.85 -5.46
N SER A 42 -19.78 26.91 -6.28
CA SER A 42 -21.22 26.65 -6.38
C SER A 42 -21.83 26.09 -5.08
N LEU A 43 -21.08 25.28 -4.34
CA LEU A 43 -21.49 24.73 -3.04
C LEU A 43 -21.45 25.79 -1.94
N ALA A 44 -20.50 26.72 -2.00
CA ALA A 44 -20.45 27.87 -1.10
C ALA A 44 -21.62 28.84 -1.34
N ALA A 45 -21.96 29.08 -2.61
CA ALA A 45 -23.08 29.95 -2.98
C ALA A 45 -24.45 29.34 -2.65
N ASN A 46 -24.59 28.01 -2.75
CA ASN A 46 -25.82 27.30 -2.42
C ASN A 46 -25.51 26.10 -1.51
N PRO A 47 -25.50 26.30 -0.19
CA PRO A 47 -25.15 25.24 0.75
C PRO A 47 -26.25 24.15 0.75
N PRO A 48 -25.89 22.87 0.55
CA PRO A 48 -26.83 21.76 0.68
C PRO A 48 -27.26 21.56 2.13
N SER A 49 -28.43 20.94 2.35
CA SER A 49 -28.98 20.65 3.68
C SER A 49 -28.11 19.70 4.52
N HIS A 50 -27.24 18.93 3.88
CA HIS A 50 -26.28 18.04 4.52
C HIS A 50 -24.87 18.37 4.04
N PRO A 51 -23.85 18.27 4.91
CA PRO A 51 -22.47 18.52 4.52
C PRO A 51 -22.07 17.54 3.40
N VAL A 52 -21.59 18.07 2.28
CA VAL A 52 -21.11 17.27 1.16
C VAL A 52 -19.59 17.16 1.27
N ASN A 53 -19.08 16.03 1.75
CA ASN A 53 -17.63 15.81 1.71
C ASN A 53 -17.18 15.44 0.28
N LEU A 54 -16.32 16.28 -0.28
CA LEU A 54 -15.77 16.09 -1.63
C LEU A 54 -14.56 15.14 -1.64
N TYR A 55 -13.84 15.07 -0.53
CA TYR A 55 -12.49 14.50 -0.46
C TYR A 55 -12.35 13.32 0.50
N THR A 56 -13.26 13.17 1.46
CA THR A 56 -13.22 12.10 2.46
C THR A 56 -14.29 11.06 2.20
N VAL A 57 -14.06 9.85 2.74
CA VAL A 57 -15.05 8.78 2.73
C VAL A 57 -16.10 9.09 3.80
N GLU A 58 -17.37 8.99 3.44
CA GLU A 58 -18.48 9.18 4.37
C GLU A 58 -19.27 7.90 4.56
N ARG A 59 -19.83 7.71 5.76
CA ARG A 59 -20.80 6.63 5.98
C ARG A 59 -22.21 7.15 5.76
N ASN A 60 -22.96 6.51 4.86
CA ASN A 60 -24.36 6.83 4.67
C ASN A 60 -25.15 6.40 5.92
N GLN A 61 -25.80 7.35 6.59
CA GLN A 61 -26.55 7.09 7.83
C GLN A 61 -27.77 6.19 7.58
N THR A 62 -28.43 6.32 6.42
CA THR A 62 -29.63 5.53 6.11
C THR A 62 -29.30 4.11 5.68
N THR A 63 -28.30 3.94 4.80
CA THR A 63 -27.99 2.62 4.21
C THR A 63 -26.82 1.91 4.89
N GLY A 64 -26.13 2.56 5.83
CA GLY A 64 -24.93 2.04 6.49
C GLY A 64 -23.66 1.94 5.62
N ASN A 65 -23.82 2.00 4.29
CA ASN A 65 -22.75 1.86 3.30
C ASN A 65 -21.76 3.03 3.29
N TRP A 66 -20.48 2.72 3.06
CA TRP A 66 -19.43 3.69 2.86
C TRP A 66 -19.50 4.28 1.44
N ARG A 67 -19.57 5.60 1.35
CA ARG A 67 -19.53 6.36 0.10
C ARG A 67 -18.09 6.72 -0.21
N LYS A 68 -17.68 6.40 -1.44
CA LYS A 68 -16.39 6.83 -1.98
C LYS A 68 -16.35 8.37 -2.08
N PRO A 69 -15.19 9.01 -1.92
CA PRO A 69 -15.08 10.44 -2.11
C PRO A 69 -15.42 10.80 -3.56
N ARG A 70 -15.99 11.99 -3.77
CA ARG A 70 -16.37 12.46 -5.11
C ARG A 70 -15.15 12.57 -6.03
N TYR A 71 -14.02 13.01 -5.47
CA TYR A 71 -12.74 13.03 -6.18
C TYR A 71 -11.85 11.90 -5.67
N SER A 72 -11.30 11.12 -6.60
CA SER A 72 -10.39 10.01 -6.27
C SER A 72 -9.09 10.50 -5.62
N ALA A 73 -8.38 9.62 -4.90
CA ALA A 73 -7.08 9.95 -4.29
C ALA A 73 -6.07 10.52 -5.31
N ARG A 74 -6.09 10.03 -6.55
CA ARG A 74 -5.26 10.57 -7.64
C ARG A 74 -5.64 12.00 -7.99
N GLN A 75 -6.94 12.29 -8.13
CA GLN A 75 -7.41 13.64 -8.40
C GLN A 75 -7.10 14.59 -7.23
N GLN A 76 -7.27 14.12 -5.99
CA GLN A 76 -6.89 14.88 -4.80
C GLN A 76 -5.39 15.20 -4.78
N ALA A 77 -4.52 14.27 -5.20
CA ALA A 77 -3.09 14.52 -5.32
C ALA A 77 -2.77 15.59 -6.38
N VAL A 78 -3.48 15.59 -7.51
CA VAL A 78 -3.36 16.64 -8.55
C VAL A 78 -3.79 18.01 -8.00
N LEU A 79 -4.93 18.07 -7.32
CA LEU A 79 -5.41 19.31 -6.69
C LEU A 79 -4.43 19.84 -5.64
N ARG A 80 -3.84 18.92 -4.86
CA ARG A 80 -2.80 19.27 -3.90
C ARG A 80 -1.54 19.79 -4.58
N LYS A 81 -1.07 19.12 -5.63
CA LYS A 81 0.05 19.57 -6.46
C LYS A 81 -0.22 20.98 -6.97
N ALA A 82 -1.41 21.25 -7.51
CA ALA A 82 -1.79 22.56 -7.99
C ALA A 82 -1.78 23.63 -6.88
N GLN A 83 -2.31 23.31 -5.69
CA GLN A 83 -2.33 24.22 -4.55
C GLN A 83 -0.93 24.54 -4.01
N LEU A 84 -0.05 23.55 -3.93
CA LEU A 84 1.35 23.76 -3.53
C LEU A 84 2.10 24.61 -4.55
N LEU A 85 1.89 24.34 -5.84
CA LEU A 85 2.52 25.12 -6.91
C LEU A 85 2.02 26.57 -6.91
N SER A 86 0.71 26.81 -6.73
CA SER A 86 0.17 28.18 -6.68
C SER A 86 0.82 28.99 -5.57
N GLN A 87 0.91 28.41 -4.36
CA GLN A 87 1.55 29.03 -3.19
C GLN A 87 3.03 29.35 -3.46
N SER A 88 3.77 28.43 -4.09
CA SER A 88 5.19 28.64 -4.41
C SER A 88 5.45 29.75 -5.44
N HIS A 89 4.47 30.02 -6.32
CA HIS A 89 4.57 31.03 -7.38
C HIS A 89 3.97 32.40 -6.99
N GLY A 90 3.65 32.59 -5.70
CA GLY A 90 3.04 33.83 -5.18
C GLY A 90 1.59 34.03 -5.59
N ALA A 91 0.95 33.04 -6.22
CA ALA A 91 -0.48 33.02 -6.41
C ALA A 91 -1.14 32.60 -5.08
N GLY A 92 -2.21 33.28 -4.69
CA GLY A 92 -2.93 32.99 -3.45
C GLY A 92 -3.41 31.54 -3.35
N VAL A 93 -4.00 31.21 -2.20
CA VAL A 93 -4.57 29.87 -1.98
C VAL A 93 -5.72 29.64 -2.96
N LEU A 94 -5.59 28.62 -3.83
CA LEU A 94 -6.67 28.26 -4.74
C LEU A 94 -7.93 27.87 -3.93
N PRO A 95 -9.13 28.29 -4.34
CA PRO A 95 -10.39 27.99 -3.68
C PRO A 95 -10.86 26.57 -4.00
N LEU A 96 -10.05 25.60 -3.62
CA LEU A 96 -10.31 24.17 -3.79
C LEU A 96 -10.97 23.55 -2.55
N GLY A 97 -11.42 24.37 -1.60
CA GLY A 97 -12.02 23.91 -0.34
C GLY A 97 -11.01 23.26 0.60
N ASN A 98 -11.51 22.64 1.67
CA ASN A 98 -10.68 21.99 2.69
C ASN A 98 -10.17 20.63 2.18
N LEU A 99 -9.12 20.66 1.34
CA LEU A 99 -8.39 19.46 1.00
C LEU A 99 -7.80 18.83 2.28
N PRO A 100 -7.97 17.51 2.51
CA PRO A 100 -7.37 16.85 3.67
C PRO A 100 -5.86 17.09 3.65
N GLY A 101 -5.22 17.30 4.80
CA GLY A 101 -3.77 17.52 4.93
C GLY A 101 -2.94 16.38 4.32
N PRO A 102 -1.63 16.58 4.09
CA PRO A 102 -0.78 15.47 3.69
C PRO A 102 -0.78 14.47 4.85
N ALA A 103 -0.68 13.17 4.58
CA ALA A 103 -0.47 12.20 5.65
C ALA A 103 0.88 12.53 6.28
N THR A 104 0.88 13.20 7.44
CA THR A 104 2.07 13.80 8.07
C THR A 104 3.02 12.76 8.64
N GLU A 105 2.62 11.48 8.68
CA GLU A 105 3.38 10.42 9.31
C GLU A 105 3.36 9.17 8.43
N HIS A 106 4.49 8.88 7.79
CA HIS A 106 4.73 7.55 7.26
C HIS A 106 4.96 6.63 8.45
N LYS A 107 4.11 5.60 8.60
CA LYS A 107 4.36 4.53 9.58
C LYS A 107 5.76 3.98 9.31
N PRO A 108 6.64 3.88 10.32
CA PRO A 108 7.97 3.34 10.11
C PRO A 108 7.85 1.95 9.50
N LEU A 109 8.76 1.61 8.58
CA LEU A 109 8.79 0.28 7.98
C LEU A 109 8.84 -0.73 9.12
N ARG A 110 7.85 -1.63 9.16
CA ARG A 110 7.76 -2.64 10.20
C ARG A 110 8.92 -3.61 10.05
N THR A 111 9.98 -3.42 10.82
CA THR A 111 11.16 -4.31 10.85
C THR A 111 10.85 -5.56 11.65
N LYS A 112 9.92 -6.39 11.17
CA LYS A 112 9.91 -7.79 11.64
C LYS A 112 11.20 -8.44 11.18
N LEU A 113 11.78 -9.31 12.01
CA LEU A 113 12.87 -10.16 11.55
C LEU A 113 12.42 -10.93 10.30
N PRO A 114 13.27 -11.04 9.27
CA PRO A 114 12.92 -11.77 8.06
C PRO A 114 12.65 -13.22 8.42
N LYS A 115 11.62 -13.81 7.81
CA LYS A 115 11.40 -15.24 7.85
C LYS A 115 12.54 -15.88 7.05
N LEU A 116 13.57 -16.34 7.76
CA LEU A 116 14.77 -16.93 7.18
C LEU A 116 14.41 -18.05 6.16
N PRO A 117 15.26 -18.29 5.14
CA PRO A 117 15.09 -19.40 4.20
C PRO A 117 14.86 -20.75 4.89
N LYS A 118 14.18 -21.69 4.24
CA LYS A 118 13.86 -23.01 4.82
C LYS A 118 15.12 -23.73 5.32
N ASP A 119 16.22 -23.66 4.58
CA ASP A 119 17.48 -24.30 4.96
C ASP A 119 18.11 -23.74 6.23
N GLN A 120 18.00 -22.43 6.43
CA GLN A 120 18.49 -21.78 7.65
C GLN A 120 17.59 -22.10 8.85
N ARG A 121 16.28 -22.22 8.62
CA ARG A 121 15.33 -22.64 9.67
C ARG A 121 15.52 -24.10 10.08
N ALA A 122 15.78 -24.98 9.12
CA ALA A 122 15.96 -26.42 9.38
C ALA A 122 17.40 -26.80 9.76
N LYS A 123 18.33 -25.84 9.80
CA LYS A 123 19.75 -26.10 10.08
C LYS A 123 19.96 -26.78 11.42
N ALA A 124 19.36 -26.25 12.49
CA ALA A 124 19.49 -26.80 13.84
C ALA A 124 18.96 -28.24 13.94
N GLU A 125 17.83 -28.53 13.30
CA GLU A 125 17.25 -29.87 13.29
C GLU A 125 18.10 -30.86 12.48
N ARG A 126 18.69 -30.39 11.37
CA ARG A 126 19.61 -31.18 10.54
C ARG A 126 20.90 -31.50 11.30
N GLU A 127 21.46 -30.52 12.01
CA GLU A 127 22.65 -30.70 12.85
C GLU A 127 22.38 -31.70 13.99
N ALA A 128 21.24 -31.58 14.66
CA ALA A 128 20.84 -32.53 15.71
C ALA A 128 20.74 -33.98 15.19
N LYS A 129 20.09 -34.18 14.02
CA LYS A 129 20.00 -35.50 13.38
C LYS A 129 21.36 -36.06 12.97
N ILE A 130 22.30 -35.21 12.55
CA ILE A 130 23.66 -35.63 12.22
C ILE A 130 24.38 -36.10 13.49
N GLN A 131 24.29 -35.33 14.58
CA GLN A 131 24.93 -35.67 15.86
C GLN A 131 24.37 -36.98 16.43
N GLU A 132 23.05 -37.19 16.39
CA GLU A 132 22.42 -38.43 16.83
C GLU A 132 22.93 -39.64 16.04
N ARG A 133 23.06 -39.51 14.71
CA ARG A 133 23.58 -40.59 13.84
C ARG A 133 25.05 -40.88 14.10
N LEU A 134 25.85 -39.85 14.35
CA LEU A 134 27.26 -40.01 14.71
C LEU A 134 27.41 -40.73 16.05
N ALA A 135 26.59 -40.37 17.05
CA ALA A 135 26.58 -41.04 18.35
C ALA A 135 26.11 -42.51 18.26
N ALA A 136 25.16 -42.81 17.37
CA ALA A 136 24.67 -44.17 17.15
C ALA A 136 25.57 -45.02 16.23
N MET A 137 26.63 -44.45 15.66
CA MET A 137 27.45 -45.08 14.62
C MET A 137 28.02 -46.43 15.08
N ASP A 138 28.63 -46.50 16.26
CA ASP A 138 29.27 -47.74 16.74
C ASP A 138 28.27 -48.88 16.92
N LYS A 139 27.08 -48.59 17.45
CA LYS A 139 26.01 -49.57 17.61
C LYS A 139 25.55 -50.11 16.25
N THR A 140 25.32 -49.22 15.29
CA THR A 140 24.93 -49.63 13.92
C THR A 140 26.02 -50.48 13.25
N MET A 141 27.30 -50.18 13.50
CA MET A 141 28.43 -50.96 13.00
C MET A 141 28.50 -52.35 13.64
N GLU A 142 28.26 -52.47 14.94
CA GLU A 142 28.17 -53.76 15.61
C GLU A 142 27.02 -54.62 15.08
N GLU A 143 25.83 -54.03 14.94
CA GLU A 143 24.66 -54.70 14.38
C GLU A 143 24.94 -55.18 12.95
N TRP A 144 25.56 -54.33 12.12
CA TRP A 144 25.96 -54.71 10.77
C TRP A 144 26.96 -55.88 10.75
N ARG A 145 27.98 -55.86 11.63
CA ARG A 145 28.94 -56.96 11.77
C ARG A 145 28.26 -58.26 12.25
N ARG A 146 27.36 -58.18 13.25
CA ARG A 146 26.60 -59.33 13.76
C ARG A 146 25.73 -59.93 12.66
N GLN A 147 25.00 -59.10 11.91
CA GLN A 147 24.16 -59.55 10.82
C GLN A 147 24.98 -60.26 9.73
N LYS A 148 26.12 -59.67 9.33
CA LYS A 148 27.04 -60.32 8.38
C LYS A 148 27.57 -61.67 8.86
N ALA A 149 27.87 -61.81 10.15
CA ALA A 149 28.31 -63.08 10.72
C ALA A 149 27.18 -64.13 10.69
N ILE A 150 25.96 -63.74 11.04
CA ILE A 150 24.77 -64.61 10.97
C ILE A 150 24.51 -65.05 9.53
N ASP A 151 24.52 -64.12 8.58
CA ASP A 151 24.28 -64.42 7.17
C ASP A 151 25.36 -65.36 6.62
N LYS A 152 26.63 -65.17 7.01
CA LYS A 152 27.74 -66.08 6.66
C LYS A 152 27.54 -67.47 7.27
N ALA A 153 27.06 -67.56 8.51
CA ALA A 153 26.78 -68.84 9.16
C ALA A 153 25.63 -69.59 8.49
N LYS A 154 24.55 -68.90 8.11
CA LYS A 154 23.44 -69.47 7.33
C LYS A 154 23.87 -70.00 5.96
N LEU A 155 24.87 -69.35 5.35
CA LEU A 155 25.39 -69.75 4.05
C LEU A 155 26.30 -70.99 4.11
N LYS A 156 26.85 -71.32 5.28
CA LYS A 156 27.57 -72.59 5.49
C LYS A 156 26.54 -73.69 5.62
N SER A 157 26.43 -74.55 4.61
CA SER A 157 25.58 -75.74 4.65
C SER A 157 26.09 -76.70 5.72
N ASP A 158 25.21 -77.10 6.64
CA ASP A 158 25.49 -78.00 7.75
C ASP A 158 25.31 -79.47 7.32
N LEU A 159 26.03 -79.89 6.27
CA LEU A 159 26.14 -81.29 5.90
C LEU A 159 27.57 -81.77 6.16
N PRO A 160 27.76 -82.91 6.86
CA PRO A 160 29.08 -83.44 7.18
C PRO A 160 29.72 -84.23 6.02
N PHE A 161 29.34 -83.93 4.76
CA PHE A 161 29.88 -84.56 3.55
C PHE A 161 30.03 -83.51 2.43
#